data_AF-A0A8H5UM83-F1
#
_entry.id   AF-A0A8H5UM83-F1
#
_cell.length_a   1.000
_cell.length_b   1.000
_cell.length_c   1.000
_cell.angle_alpha   90.00
_cell.angle_beta   90.00
_cell.angle_gamma   90.00
#
_symmetry.space_group_name_H-M   'P 1'
#
loop_
_entity.id
_entity.type
_entity.pdbx_description
1 polymer ?
#
loop_
_entity_poly.entity_id
_entity_poly.type
_entity_poly.pdbx_seq_one_letter_code
_entity_poly.pdbx_strand_id
1 'polypeptide(L)'
;MATAYHQPEQYAPPPGQPPQHAMYEHTQSHPVYHPPPTHIPGQGQGGARFKITKSSFHDRYECKPDTAPDGPVPYSLAISNNQKKHPYLVLNAEGIAMAACYLPNTRSYYNSDEKMFRIGLGDPSNVRWTEMLYRGKDKYGWTFTFNLPNTGQPVPMTWRKDNSVAVDGMKASRLSDNNFKLLDPNGRLMAVFTSHTMSLRLSAVGTLQINMDLGPMFEYAVITTLLSIYEFQKREEDSRSSSTSAAGAAAASSSC
;
A
#
# COMPACT_ATOMS: atom_id res chain seq x y z
N MET A 1 6.98 24.84 -71.45
CA MET A 1 7.78 23.94 -70.59
C MET A 1 6.82 23.16 -69.70
N ALA A 2 6.94 21.85 -69.74
CA ALA A 2 6.16 20.89 -68.96
C ALA A 2 6.62 20.84 -67.50
N THR A 3 5.71 20.51 -66.58
CA THR A 3 5.88 19.37 -65.67
C THR A 3 4.55 19.09 -64.97
N ALA A 4 4.00 17.93 -65.29
CA ALA A 4 2.87 17.32 -64.63
C ALA A 4 3.32 16.76 -63.28
N TYR A 5 2.55 17.00 -62.22
CA TYR A 5 2.75 16.33 -60.94
C TYR A 5 2.13 14.94 -60.98
N HIS A 6 2.95 13.95 -60.67
CA HIS A 6 2.61 12.54 -60.57
C HIS A 6 1.69 12.24 -59.37
N GLN A 7 0.72 11.37 -59.62
CA GLN A 7 -0.11 10.66 -58.65
C GLN A 7 0.56 9.32 -58.32
N PRO A 8 0.65 8.88 -57.05
CA PRO A 8 0.86 7.48 -56.72
C PRO A 8 -0.47 6.76 -56.49
N GLU A 9 -0.53 5.55 -57.01
CA GLU A 9 -1.69 4.68 -57.18
C GLU A 9 -2.38 4.26 -55.87
N GLN A 10 -3.71 4.18 -55.97
CA GLN A 10 -4.59 3.50 -55.04
C GLN A 10 -4.37 2.00 -55.14
N TYR A 11 -4.01 1.35 -54.02
CA TYR A 11 -4.11 -0.10 -53.91
C TYR A 11 -5.58 -0.51 -53.88
N ALA A 12 -6.05 -1.09 -54.97
CA ALA A 12 -7.31 -1.83 -55.02
C ALA A 12 -7.10 -3.24 -54.40
N PRO A 13 -7.97 -3.70 -53.49
CA PRO A 13 -8.04 -5.12 -53.16
C PRO A 13 -8.75 -5.90 -54.28
N PRO A 14 -8.41 -7.18 -54.53
CA PRO A 14 -9.04 -7.97 -55.58
C PRO A 14 -10.49 -8.33 -55.23
N PRO A 15 -11.41 -8.43 -56.21
CA PRO A 15 -12.78 -8.89 -56.01
C PRO A 15 -12.91 -10.40 -56.21
N GLY A 16 -13.73 -11.07 -55.39
CA GLY A 16 -14.12 -12.46 -55.58
C GLY A 16 -14.94 -13.01 -54.41
N GLN A 17 -16.11 -13.57 -54.71
CA GLN A 17 -17.34 -13.65 -53.92
C GLN A 17 -17.55 -14.94 -53.05
N PRO A 18 -18.62 -14.98 -52.21
CA PRO A 18 -18.94 -15.99 -51.16
C PRO A 18 -19.89 -17.09 -51.72
N PRO A 19 -20.71 -17.87 -50.95
CA PRO A 19 -20.83 -18.11 -49.50
C PRO A 19 -20.87 -19.61 -49.11
N GLN A 20 -20.64 -19.95 -47.84
CA GLN A 20 -21.30 -21.10 -47.23
C GLN A 20 -21.84 -20.77 -45.84
N HIS A 21 -23.14 -20.98 -45.71
CA HIS A 21 -23.92 -20.96 -44.49
C HIS A 21 -23.52 -22.10 -43.55
N ALA A 22 -23.33 -21.77 -42.28
CA ALA A 22 -23.75 -22.56 -41.12
C ALA A 22 -23.78 -21.58 -39.93
N MET A 23 -24.93 -20.97 -39.63
CA MET A 23 -25.83 -21.46 -38.58
C MET A 23 -25.07 -21.94 -37.35
N TYR A 24 -24.83 -21.06 -36.37
CA TYR A 24 -25.08 -21.31 -34.95
C TYR A 24 -25.24 -19.96 -34.24
N GLU A 25 -26.46 -19.72 -33.74
CA GLU A 25 -26.71 -18.81 -32.64
C GLU A 25 -25.78 -19.17 -31.48
N HIS A 26 -25.05 -18.19 -30.94
CA HIS A 26 -24.57 -18.29 -29.58
C HIS A 26 -24.98 -17.04 -28.82
N THR A 27 -26.08 -17.22 -28.09
CA THR A 27 -26.53 -16.41 -26.97
C THR A 27 -25.35 -16.07 -26.07
N GLN A 28 -25.05 -14.77 -25.95
CA GLN A 28 -24.15 -14.24 -24.93
C GLN A 28 -24.70 -14.54 -23.54
N SER A 29 -24.19 -15.59 -22.90
CA SER A 29 -24.27 -15.73 -21.45
C SER A 29 -22.99 -15.15 -20.84
N HIS A 30 -23.11 -14.06 -20.10
CA HIS A 30 -22.04 -13.56 -19.23
C HIS A 30 -21.54 -14.68 -18.30
N PRO A 31 -20.21 -14.86 -18.11
CA PRO A 31 -19.74 -15.69 -17.03
C PRO A 31 -19.97 -14.94 -15.72
N VAL A 32 -21.07 -15.26 -15.05
CA VAL A 32 -21.22 -15.01 -13.62
C VAL A 32 -20.08 -15.74 -12.93
N TYR A 33 -19.21 -14.98 -12.26
CA TYR A 33 -18.14 -15.54 -11.44
C TYR A 33 -18.76 -16.41 -10.34
N HIS A 34 -18.54 -17.72 -10.44
CA HIS A 34 -18.72 -18.63 -9.33
C HIS A 34 -17.39 -18.72 -8.55
N PRO A 35 -17.37 -18.35 -7.26
CA PRO A 35 -16.19 -18.60 -6.44
C PRO A 35 -15.94 -20.12 -6.36
N PRO A 36 -14.67 -20.57 -6.28
CA PRO A 36 -14.35 -21.97 -6.14
C PRO A 36 -14.97 -22.55 -4.85
N PRO A 37 -15.31 -23.86 -4.84
CA PRO A 37 -15.98 -24.49 -3.72
C PRO A 37 -15.19 -24.30 -2.43
N THR A 38 -15.94 -23.89 -1.41
CA THR A 38 -15.56 -23.71 -0.02
C THR A 38 -14.68 -24.87 0.45
N HIS A 39 -13.47 -24.57 0.90
CA HIS A 39 -12.71 -25.52 1.70
C HIS A 39 -13.50 -25.88 2.97
N ILE A 40 -13.36 -27.15 3.34
CA ILE A 40 -14.05 -27.96 4.35
C ILE A 40 -14.26 -27.21 5.69
N PRO A 41 -15.43 -27.32 6.35
CA PRO A 41 -15.72 -26.67 7.62
C PRO A 41 -14.90 -27.32 8.75
N GLY A 42 -14.00 -26.56 9.37
CA GLY A 42 -13.28 -27.03 10.57
C GLY A 42 -12.00 -26.26 10.96
N GLN A 43 -11.40 -25.46 10.08
CA GLN A 43 -10.28 -24.58 10.42
C GLN A 43 -10.72 -23.13 10.25
N GLY A 44 -10.68 -22.35 11.34
CA GLY A 44 -11.13 -20.96 11.36
C GLY A 44 -10.47 -20.13 10.27
N GLN A 45 -11.30 -19.38 9.54
CA GLN A 45 -10.92 -18.36 8.56
C GLN A 45 -10.17 -17.21 9.26
N GLY A 46 -8.91 -17.42 9.64
CA GLY A 46 -8.05 -16.37 10.20
C GLY A 46 -7.07 -15.90 9.15
N GLY A 47 -7.14 -14.63 8.74
CA GLY A 47 -6.09 -14.01 7.94
C GLY A 47 -4.73 -14.06 8.65
N ALA A 48 -3.62 -13.91 7.91
CA ALA A 48 -2.29 -13.87 8.50
C ALA A 48 -2.16 -12.66 9.45
N ARG A 49 -1.74 -12.88 10.69
CA ARG A 49 -1.66 -11.84 11.73
C ARG A 49 -0.23 -11.56 12.13
N PHE A 50 0.10 -10.29 12.23
CA PHE A 50 1.41 -9.80 12.60
C PHE A 50 1.30 -8.80 13.76
N LYS A 51 2.02 -9.06 14.85
CA LYS A 51 2.31 -8.08 15.88
C LYS A 51 3.42 -7.17 15.40
N ILE A 52 3.17 -5.86 15.42
CA ILE A 52 4.13 -4.84 15.04
C ILE A 52 4.64 -4.16 16.30
N THR A 53 5.96 -4.15 16.45
CA THR A 53 6.66 -3.48 17.55
C THR A 53 7.77 -2.58 17.05
N LYS A 54 8.01 -1.49 17.77
CA LYS A 54 9.14 -0.57 17.57
C LYS A 54 9.65 -0.16 18.93
N SER A 55 10.83 -0.64 19.32
CA SER A 55 11.46 -0.20 20.56
C SER A 55 11.96 1.24 20.40
N SER A 56 11.86 2.05 21.46
CA SER A 56 12.12 3.50 21.43
C SER A 56 13.55 3.87 21.04
N PHE A 57 14.49 2.94 21.16
CA PHE A 57 15.91 3.13 20.80
C PHE A 57 16.30 2.44 19.48
N HIS A 58 15.33 1.86 18.77
CA HIS A 58 15.59 1.14 17.53
C HIS A 58 15.09 1.92 16.33
N ASP A 59 15.96 2.04 15.34
CA ASP A 59 15.64 2.56 14.01
C ASP A 59 14.97 1.50 13.14
N ARG A 60 14.18 0.59 13.74
CA ARG A 60 13.47 -0.44 12.98
C ARG A 60 12.16 -0.87 13.63
N TYR A 61 11.20 -1.25 12.80
CA TYR A 61 10.04 -2.04 13.19
C TYR A 61 10.35 -3.52 13.08
N GLU A 62 9.74 -4.31 13.96
CA GLU A 62 9.67 -5.77 13.85
C GLU A 62 8.22 -6.17 13.63
N CYS A 63 7.97 -7.02 12.65
CA CYS A 63 6.66 -7.63 12.41
C CYS A 63 6.78 -9.13 12.62
N LYS A 64 6.19 -9.63 13.71
CA LYS A 64 6.22 -11.03 14.11
C LYS A 64 4.85 -11.68 13.92
N PRO A 65 4.76 -12.92 13.40
CA PRO A 65 3.51 -13.64 13.35
C PRO A 65 2.91 -13.75 14.75
N ASP A 66 1.62 -13.50 14.88
CA ASP A 66 0.94 -13.48 16.19
C ASP A 66 1.01 -14.85 16.89
N THR A 67 1.10 -15.92 16.11
CA THR A 67 1.17 -17.32 16.55
C THR A 67 2.58 -17.78 16.95
N ALA A 68 3.63 -16.99 16.71
CA ALA A 68 5.02 -17.38 16.95
C ALA A 68 5.73 -16.39 17.90
N PRO A 69 5.53 -16.51 19.23
CA PRO A 69 6.07 -15.54 20.19
C PRO A 69 7.62 -15.53 20.26
N ASP A 70 8.28 -16.67 20.03
CA ASP A 70 9.74 -16.83 20.21
C ASP A 70 10.51 -17.21 18.93
N GLY A 71 9.84 -17.12 17.77
CA GLY A 71 10.47 -17.40 16.47
C GLY A 71 11.35 -16.25 15.96
N PRO A 72 12.21 -16.50 14.95
CA PRO A 72 12.91 -15.43 14.26
C PRO A 72 11.92 -14.41 13.70
N VAL A 73 12.29 -13.13 13.73
CA VAL A 73 11.49 -12.05 13.13
C VAL A 73 11.51 -12.24 11.62
N PRO A 74 10.40 -12.61 10.96
CA PRO A 74 10.41 -12.82 9.52
C PRO A 74 10.61 -11.50 8.78
N TYR A 75 10.06 -10.40 9.33
CA TYR A 75 10.08 -9.08 8.69
C TYR A 75 10.59 -8.00 9.63
N SER A 76 11.61 -7.28 9.19
CA SER A 76 12.08 -6.07 9.86
C SER A 76 12.08 -4.88 8.91
N LEU A 77 11.49 -3.75 9.31
CA LEU A 77 11.58 -2.50 8.54
C LEU A 77 12.60 -1.58 9.17
N ALA A 78 13.76 -1.42 8.53
CA ALA A 78 14.74 -0.43 8.91
C ALA A 78 14.32 0.97 8.46
N ILE A 79 14.60 1.96 9.30
CA ILE A 79 14.35 3.38 9.08
C ILE A 79 15.69 4.07 8.88
N SER A 80 15.81 4.89 7.84
CA SER A 80 17.01 5.67 7.55
C SER A 80 16.72 7.16 7.61
N ASN A 81 17.53 7.89 8.37
CA ASN A 81 17.44 9.34 8.43
C ASN A 81 18.12 10.03 7.21
N ASN A 82 18.83 9.29 6.35
CA ASN A 82 19.55 9.84 5.20
C ASN A 82 18.87 9.50 3.85
N GLN A 83 17.78 10.20 3.57
CA GLN A 83 16.99 10.02 2.33
C GLN A 83 17.73 10.41 1.04
N LYS A 84 18.86 11.13 1.12
CA LYS A 84 19.63 11.54 -0.07
C LYS A 84 20.39 10.37 -0.70
N LYS A 85 20.74 9.37 0.10
CA LYS A 85 21.55 8.21 -0.35
C LYS A 85 20.80 6.89 -0.24
N HIS A 86 19.77 6.82 0.60
CA HIS A 86 19.09 5.57 0.92
C HIS A 86 17.57 5.75 0.94
N PRO A 87 16.78 4.69 0.68
CA PRO A 87 15.35 4.69 0.99
C PRO A 87 15.12 5.07 2.45
N TYR A 88 14.00 5.72 2.73
CA TYR A 88 13.61 6.05 4.10
C TYR A 88 13.23 4.81 4.89
N LEU A 89 12.49 3.89 4.27
CA LEU A 89 12.17 2.58 4.86
C LEU A 89 12.70 1.47 3.96
N VAL A 90 13.21 0.41 4.57
CA VAL A 90 13.59 -0.83 3.90
C VAL A 90 13.02 -2.01 4.68
N LEU A 91 12.10 -2.75 4.07
CA LEU A 91 11.61 -4.02 4.59
C LEU A 91 12.59 -5.12 4.20
N ASN A 92 13.12 -5.79 5.21
CA ASN A 92 13.92 -7.00 5.06
C ASN A 92 13.06 -8.21 5.43
N ALA A 93 12.96 -9.17 4.52
CA ALA A 93 12.44 -10.50 4.79
C ALA A 93 13.62 -11.46 4.90
N GLU A 94 13.77 -12.12 6.06
CA GLU A 94 14.88 -13.06 6.31
C GLU A 94 16.28 -12.48 6.01
N GLY A 95 16.46 -11.17 6.21
CA GLY A 95 17.71 -10.45 5.97
C GLY A 95 17.91 -9.94 4.54
N ILE A 96 17.00 -10.22 3.61
CA ILE A 96 17.03 -9.72 2.23
C ILE A 96 16.08 -8.53 2.10
N ALA A 97 16.56 -7.42 1.51
CA ALA A 97 15.73 -6.24 1.26
C ALA A 97 14.69 -6.53 0.17
N MET A 98 13.42 -6.67 0.55
CA MET A 98 12.32 -7.06 -0.35
C MET A 98 11.38 -5.90 -0.69
N ALA A 99 11.45 -4.79 0.06
CA ALA A 99 10.74 -3.58 -0.30
C ALA A 99 11.44 -2.34 0.25
N ALA A 100 11.21 -1.21 -0.40
CA ALA A 100 11.78 0.08 -0.04
C ALA A 100 10.76 1.21 -0.23
N CYS A 101 10.79 2.21 0.63
CA CYS A 101 9.96 3.41 0.50
C CYS A 101 10.84 4.67 0.53
N TYR A 102 10.58 5.57 -0.41
CA TYR A 102 11.02 6.96 -0.38
C TYR A 102 9.82 7.84 -0.04
N LEU A 103 9.89 8.51 1.11
CA LEU A 103 8.88 9.47 1.52
C LEU A 103 8.94 10.76 0.67
N PRO A 104 7.83 11.49 0.54
CA PRO A 104 7.85 12.82 -0.06
C PRO A 104 8.81 13.75 0.70
N ASN A 105 9.48 14.64 -0.05
CA ASN A 105 10.32 15.66 0.55
C ASN A 105 9.46 16.75 1.19
N THR A 106 9.40 16.79 2.52
CA THR A 106 8.54 17.73 3.26
C THR A 106 8.78 19.21 2.92
N ARG A 107 9.99 19.59 2.48
CA ARG A 107 10.29 20.99 2.09
C ARG A 107 9.60 21.43 0.81
N SER A 108 9.29 20.51 -0.11
CA SER A 108 8.65 20.84 -1.39
C SER A 108 7.13 20.78 -1.32
N TYR A 109 6.56 20.23 -0.24
CA TYR A 109 5.15 19.82 -0.17
C TYR A 109 4.38 20.44 0.99
N TYR A 110 4.95 21.43 1.70
CA TYR A 110 4.33 22.04 2.89
C TYR A 110 2.88 22.52 2.64
N ASN A 111 2.57 22.92 1.39
CA ASN A 111 1.23 23.38 0.97
C ASN A 111 0.53 22.49 -0.07
N SER A 112 1.08 21.31 -0.39
CA SER A 112 0.48 20.45 -1.41
C SER A 112 -0.59 19.55 -0.80
N ASP A 113 -1.79 19.57 -1.35
CA ASP A 113 -2.84 18.61 -1.03
C ASP A 113 -2.47 17.18 -1.47
N GLU A 114 -1.53 17.00 -2.39
CA GLU A 114 -1.07 15.67 -2.80
C GLU A 114 0.31 15.34 -2.22
N LYS A 115 0.46 14.12 -1.71
CA LYS A 115 1.73 13.56 -1.25
C LYS A 115 1.98 12.24 -1.97
N MET A 116 3.15 12.11 -2.59
CA MET A 116 3.54 10.94 -3.36
C MET A 116 4.72 10.24 -2.71
N PHE A 117 4.58 8.93 -2.56
CA PHE A 117 5.58 8.04 -1.99
C PHE A 117 6.02 7.10 -3.10
N ARG A 118 7.33 6.91 -3.26
CA ARG A 118 7.86 5.94 -4.22
C ARG A 118 8.15 4.63 -3.50
N ILE A 119 7.53 3.55 -3.95
CA ILE A 119 7.64 2.22 -3.34
C ILE A 119 8.33 1.28 -4.33
N GLY A 120 9.41 0.64 -3.90
CA GLY A 120 10.04 -0.46 -4.61
C GLY A 120 9.64 -1.78 -3.97
N LEU A 121 9.25 -2.77 -4.76
CA LEU A 121 8.85 -4.10 -4.30
C LEU A 121 9.63 -5.18 -5.07
N GLY A 122 10.14 -6.17 -4.36
CA GLY A 122 10.84 -7.32 -4.92
C GLY A 122 12.33 -7.35 -4.57
N ASP A 123 13.02 -8.34 -5.13
CA ASP A 123 14.47 -8.51 -4.96
C ASP A 123 15.23 -7.25 -5.45
N PRO A 124 16.35 -6.85 -4.82
CA PRO A 124 17.14 -5.69 -5.26
C PRO A 124 17.60 -5.76 -6.73
N SER A 125 17.73 -6.96 -7.29
CA SER A 125 18.08 -7.21 -8.69
C SER A 125 16.88 -7.10 -9.64
N ASN A 126 15.65 -7.14 -9.12
CA ASN A 126 14.40 -7.09 -9.90
C ASN A 126 13.30 -6.31 -9.15
N VAL A 127 13.56 -5.02 -8.94
CA VAL A 127 12.63 -4.12 -8.24
C VAL A 127 11.51 -3.65 -9.17
N ARG A 128 10.26 -3.85 -8.74
CA ARG A 128 9.08 -3.25 -9.33
C ARG A 128 8.74 -1.96 -8.61
N TRP A 129 8.71 -0.86 -9.35
CA TRP A 129 8.36 0.45 -8.80
C TRP A 129 6.85 0.71 -8.91
N THR A 130 6.27 1.19 -7.83
CA THR A 130 4.90 1.70 -7.76
C THR A 130 4.88 2.98 -6.94
N GLU A 131 3.77 3.70 -7.00
CA GLU A 131 3.55 4.93 -6.25
C GLU A 131 2.41 4.72 -5.28
N MET A 132 2.55 5.31 -4.09
CA MET A 132 1.45 5.48 -3.16
C MET A 132 1.12 6.97 -3.06
N LEU A 133 -0.13 7.31 -3.35
CA LEU A 133 -0.63 8.67 -3.40
C LEU A 133 -1.56 8.92 -2.22
N TYR A 134 -1.35 10.05 -1.56
CA TYR A 134 -2.27 10.60 -0.58
C TYR A 134 -2.81 11.93 -1.08
N ARG A 135 -4.14 12.09 -1.06
CA ARG A 135 -4.83 13.34 -1.42
C ARG A 135 -5.52 13.88 -0.16
N GLY A 136 -5.10 15.07 0.26
CA GLY A 136 -5.14 15.72 1.57
C GLY A 136 -6.50 16.02 2.20
N LYS A 137 -7.52 15.22 1.87
CA LYS A 137 -8.81 15.20 2.55
C LYS A 137 -9.10 13.72 2.75
N ASP A 138 -8.96 13.23 3.99
CA ASP A 138 -9.00 11.82 4.43
C ASP A 138 -10.08 10.93 3.77
N LYS A 139 -11.08 11.53 3.12
CA LYS A 139 -12.05 10.90 2.22
C LYS A 139 -11.44 9.93 1.20
N TYR A 140 -10.26 10.22 0.65
CA TYR A 140 -9.67 9.40 -0.42
C TYR A 140 -8.73 8.31 0.10
N GLY A 141 -8.06 8.54 1.24
CA GLY A 141 -7.08 7.60 1.80
C GLY A 141 -5.72 7.64 1.08
N TRP A 142 -4.93 6.58 1.28
CA TRP A 142 -3.62 6.38 0.66
C TRP A 142 -3.73 5.23 -0.34
N THR A 143 -3.61 5.53 -1.63
CA THR A 143 -3.84 4.56 -2.70
C THR A 143 -2.53 4.18 -3.36
N PHE A 144 -2.27 2.88 -3.52
CA PHE A 144 -1.15 2.35 -4.30
C PHE A 144 -1.65 1.32 -5.31
N THR A 145 -0.89 1.09 -6.37
CA THR A 145 -1.22 0.07 -7.36
C THR A 145 -0.47 -1.23 -7.06
N PHE A 146 -1.18 -2.35 -7.02
CA PHE A 146 -0.62 -3.69 -6.86
C PHE A 146 -1.00 -4.57 -8.05
N ASN A 147 -0.02 -5.27 -8.62
CA ASN A 147 -0.29 -6.21 -9.72
C ASN A 147 -0.67 -7.57 -9.13
N LEU A 148 -1.88 -8.04 -9.42
CA LEU A 148 -2.34 -9.34 -8.95
C LEU A 148 -1.46 -10.47 -9.51
N PRO A 149 -1.03 -11.45 -8.68
CA PRO A 149 -0.09 -12.49 -9.12
C PRO A 149 -0.53 -13.28 -10.35
N ASN A 150 -1.83 -13.59 -10.44
CA ASN A 150 -2.36 -14.52 -11.46
C ASN A 150 -2.70 -13.84 -12.79
N THR A 151 -3.06 -12.55 -12.76
CA THR A 151 -3.52 -11.83 -13.95
C THR A 151 -2.53 -10.77 -14.42
N GLY A 152 -1.56 -10.40 -13.56
CA GLY A 152 -0.71 -9.23 -13.78
C GLY A 152 -1.48 -7.90 -13.76
N GLN A 153 -2.80 -7.94 -13.52
CA GLN A 153 -3.66 -6.78 -13.61
C GLN A 153 -3.31 -5.80 -12.49
N PRO A 154 -3.02 -4.52 -12.82
CA PRO A 154 -2.83 -3.49 -11.81
C PRO A 154 -4.17 -3.17 -11.16
N VAL A 155 -4.21 -3.25 -9.82
CA VAL A 155 -5.39 -2.97 -9.01
C VAL A 155 -5.05 -1.87 -7.99
N PRO A 156 -5.82 -0.77 -7.93
CA PRO A 156 -5.62 0.24 -6.92
C PRO A 156 -6.13 -0.25 -5.56
N MET A 157 -5.23 -0.30 -4.59
CA MET A 157 -5.49 -0.68 -3.21
C MET A 157 -5.44 0.57 -2.35
N THR A 158 -6.42 0.77 -1.47
CA THR A 158 -6.55 2.02 -0.70
C THR A 158 -6.59 1.76 0.80
N TRP A 159 -5.60 2.30 1.50
CA TRP A 159 -5.63 2.43 2.95
C TRP A 159 -6.55 3.57 3.35
N ARG A 160 -7.41 3.36 4.34
CA ARG A 160 -8.26 4.40 4.94
C ARG A 160 -8.19 4.30 6.45
N LYS A 161 -8.21 5.46 7.11
CA LYS A 161 -8.42 5.50 8.56
C LYS A 161 -9.81 4.94 8.88
N ASP A 162 -9.89 4.04 9.85
CA ASP A 162 -11.15 3.45 10.27
C ASP A 162 -11.10 2.93 11.70
N ASN A 163 -12.03 3.40 12.54
CA ASN A 163 -12.20 2.98 13.93
C ASN A 163 -13.39 2.03 14.14
N SER A 164 -14.09 1.66 13.07
CA SER A 164 -15.25 0.74 13.11
C SER A 164 -14.87 -0.72 12.86
N VAL A 165 -13.73 -0.96 12.22
CA VAL A 165 -13.21 -2.29 11.90
C VAL A 165 -11.89 -2.52 12.64
N ALA A 166 -11.71 -3.73 13.17
CA ALA A 166 -10.51 -4.13 13.89
C ALA A 166 -10.07 -5.54 13.43
N VAL A 167 -8.83 -5.90 13.75
CA VAL A 167 -8.34 -7.28 13.70
C VAL A 167 -9.29 -8.20 14.47
N ASP A 168 -9.58 -9.41 14.00
CA ASP A 168 -10.63 -10.20 14.65
C ASP A 168 -10.24 -10.60 16.07
N GLY A 169 -11.19 -10.46 16.98
CA GLY A 169 -10.95 -10.62 18.42
C GLY A 169 -10.39 -9.38 19.12
N MET A 170 -10.07 -8.32 18.38
CA MET A 170 -9.67 -7.02 18.93
C MET A 170 -10.80 -5.99 18.83
N LYS A 171 -10.66 -4.89 19.58
CA LYS A 171 -11.54 -3.72 19.48
C LYS A 171 -10.71 -2.52 19.03
N ALA A 172 -11.18 -1.83 18.01
CA ALA A 172 -10.61 -0.54 17.63
C ALA A 172 -11.00 0.50 18.69
N SER A 173 -10.01 1.20 19.23
CA SER A 173 -10.30 2.38 20.06
C SER A 173 -10.93 3.46 19.20
N ARG A 174 -12.09 3.97 19.61
CA ARG A 174 -12.78 5.09 18.93
C ARG A 174 -11.96 6.39 18.94
N LEU A 175 -11.02 6.51 19.87
CA LEU A 175 -10.16 7.68 20.06
C LEU A 175 -8.80 7.53 19.37
N SER A 176 -8.52 6.40 18.72
CA SER A 176 -7.25 6.26 18.00
C SER A 176 -7.37 6.89 16.62
N ASP A 177 -6.39 7.69 16.24
CA ASP A 177 -6.29 8.25 14.90
C ASP A 177 -5.46 7.38 13.95
N ASN A 178 -5.05 6.19 14.40
CA ASN A 178 -4.04 5.33 13.76
C ASN A 178 -4.53 3.91 13.46
N ASN A 179 -5.84 3.67 13.41
CA ASN A 179 -6.40 2.42 12.89
C ASN A 179 -6.64 2.55 11.39
N PHE A 180 -6.32 1.50 10.63
CA PHE A 180 -6.44 1.52 9.18
C PHE A 180 -7.08 0.25 8.64
N LYS A 181 -7.77 0.38 7.51
CA LYS A 181 -8.18 -0.74 6.67
C LYS A 181 -7.67 -0.56 5.25
N LEU A 182 -7.30 -1.66 4.61
CA LEU A 182 -6.96 -1.73 3.20
C LEU A 182 -8.13 -2.30 2.43
N LEU A 183 -8.54 -1.59 1.38
CA LEU A 183 -9.64 -1.99 0.51
C LEU A 183 -9.16 -2.15 -0.93
N ASP A 184 -9.73 -3.12 -1.64
CA ASP A 184 -9.68 -3.18 -3.10
C ASP A 184 -10.73 -2.20 -3.73
N PRO A 185 -10.78 -2.07 -5.07
CA PRO A 185 -11.76 -1.21 -5.74
C PRO A 185 -13.22 -1.61 -5.52
N ASN A 186 -13.47 -2.88 -5.19
CA ASN A 186 -14.80 -3.42 -4.92
C ASN A 186 -15.23 -3.25 -3.46
N GLY A 187 -14.38 -2.63 -2.63
CA GLY A 187 -14.62 -2.46 -1.19
C GLY A 187 -14.36 -3.73 -0.38
N ARG A 188 -13.70 -4.74 -0.94
CA ARG A 188 -13.28 -5.94 -0.22
C ARG A 188 -12.18 -5.58 0.77
N LEU A 189 -12.32 -6.08 2.00
CA LEU A 189 -11.38 -5.85 3.08
C LEU A 189 -10.14 -6.73 2.94
N MET A 190 -9.05 -6.14 2.46
CA MET A 190 -7.81 -6.85 2.15
C MET A 190 -6.89 -7.00 3.37
N ALA A 191 -6.84 -5.98 4.22
CA ALA A 191 -6.08 -5.98 5.47
C ALA A 191 -6.67 -4.99 6.48
N VAL A 192 -6.39 -5.20 7.76
CA VAL A 192 -6.76 -4.31 8.86
C VAL A 192 -5.58 -4.13 9.79
N PHE A 193 -5.32 -2.90 10.19
CA PHE A 193 -4.38 -2.57 11.25
C PHE A 193 -5.12 -1.95 12.43
N THR A 194 -4.94 -2.53 13.61
CA THR A 194 -5.45 -2.01 14.88
C THR A 194 -4.27 -1.55 15.73
N SER A 195 -4.20 -0.24 15.92
CA SER A 195 -3.18 0.41 16.75
C SER A 195 -3.31 0.05 18.22
N HIS A 196 -2.17 0.00 18.91
CA HIS A 196 -2.08 -0.22 20.35
C HIS A 196 -1.78 1.09 21.11
N THR A 197 -2.38 2.21 20.68
CA THR A 197 -2.12 3.56 21.19
C THR A 197 -2.34 3.75 22.70
N MET A 198 -3.00 2.80 23.38
CA MET A 198 -3.22 2.80 24.83
C MET A 198 -2.47 1.67 25.57
N SER A 199 -1.50 1.03 24.92
CA SER A 199 -0.73 -0.06 25.56
C SER A 199 0.28 0.49 26.56
N LEU A 200 0.34 -0.13 27.74
CA LEU A 200 1.41 0.10 28.72
C LEU A 200 2.80 -0.34 28.22
N ARG A 201 2.86 -1.08 27.10
CA ARG A 201 4.11 -1.49 26.47
C ARG A 201 4.59 -0.39 25.54
N LEU A 202 5.63 0.33 25.95
CA LEU A 202 6.26 1.42 25.20
C LEU A 202 6.70 1.05 23.77
N SER A 203 6.90 -0.24 23.49
CA SER A 203 7.32 -0.73 22.17
C SER A 203 6.20 -1.27 21.29
N ALA A 204 4.97 -1.38 21.79
CA ALA A 204 3.85 -1.95 21.04
C ALA A 204 3.24 -0.92 20.09
N VAL A 205 3.27 -1.19 18.78
CA VAL A 205 2.72 -0.28 17.76
C VAL A 205 1.29 -0.67 17.42
N GLY A 206 1.05 -1.96 17.13
CA GLY A 206 -0.28 -2.46 16.81
C GLY A 206 -0.25 -3.89 16.28
N THR A 207 -1.41 -4.34 15.79
CA THR A 207 -1.57 -5.65 15.16
C THR A 207 -2.12 -5.45 13.75
N LEU A 208 -1.48 -6.09 12.77
CA LEU A 208 -1.90 -6.15 11.37
C LEU A 208 -2.50 -7.52 11.09
N GLN A 209 -3.63 -7.57 10.40
CA GLN A 209 -4.23 -8.77 9.84
C GLN A 209 -4.36 -8.62 8.32
N ILE A 210 -3.84 -9.58 7.56
CA ILE A 210 -3.97 -9.68 6.11
C ILE A 210 -5.02 -10.75 5.81
N ASN A 211 -6.15 -10.34 5.24
CA ASN A 211 -7.32 -11.20 5.05
C ASN A 211 -7.27 -12.02 3.76
N MET A 212 -6.28 -11.75 2.91
CA MET A 212 -6.16 -12.33 1.58
C MET A 212 -4.76 -12.89 1.39
N ASP A 213 -4.68 -14.17 1.03
CA ASP A 213 -3.43 -14.78 0.59
C ASP A 213 -3.23 -14.50 -0.91
N LEU A 214 -2.44 -13.46 -1.19
CA LEU A 214 -1.96 -13.11 -2.54
C LEU A 214 -0.44 -13.32 -2.66
N GLY A 215 0.13 -14.13 -1.77
CA GLY A 215 1.56 -14.43 -1.68
C GLY A 215 2.43 -13.33 -1.06
N PRO A 216 3.74 -13.61 -0.87
CA PRO A 216 4.64 -12.78 -0.07
C PRO A 216 4.80 -11.35 -0.59
N MET A 217 4.76 -11.17 -1.91
CA MET A 217 4.86 -9.84 -2.52
C MET A 217 3.72 -8.91 -2.08
N PHE A 218 2.52 -9.46 -1.86
CA PHE A 218 1.41 -8.69 -1.32
C PHE A 218 1.65 -8.33 0.14
N GLU A 219 2.13 -9.28 0.96
CA GLU A 219 2.49 -9.00 2.35
C GLU A 219 3.54 -7.90 2.46
N TYR A 220 4.57 -7.94 1.62
CA TYR A 220 5.60 -6.88 1.56
C TYR A 220 5.01 -5.52 1.22
N ALA A 221 4.09 -5.47 0.25
CA ALA A 221 3.40 -4.25 -0.13
C ALA A 221 2.53 -3.71 1.02
N VAL A 222 1.73 -4.58 1.66
CA VAL A 222 0.84 -4.21 2.77
C VAL A 222 1.65 -3.67 3.95
N ILE A 223 2.68 -4.40 4.40
CA ILE A 223 3.51 -4.00 5.54
C ILE A 223 4.24 -2.69 5.24
N THR A 224 4.88 -2.59 4.06
CA THR A 224 5.67 -1.41 3.69
C THR A 224 4.80 -0.18 3.55
N THR A 225 3.66 -0.26 2.87
CA THR A 225 2.77 0.89 2.67
C THR A 225 2.14 1.35 3.99
N LEU A 226 1.67 0.43 4.84
CA LEU A 226 1.15 0.75 6.17
C LEU A 226 2.17 1.52 7.02
N LEU A 227 3.40 0.99 7.14
CA LEU A 227 4.42 1.60 7.97
C LEU A 227 4.98 2.89 7.36
N SER A 228 4.93 3.04 6.03
CA SER A 228 5.23 4.29 5.35
C SER A 228 4.22 5.39 5.72
N ILE A 229 2.93 5.05 5.79
CA ILE A 229 1.88 5.98 6.23
C ILE A 229 2.12 6.38 7.69
N TYR A 230 2.37 5.40 8.55
CA TYR A 230 2.57 5.61 9.98
C TYR A 230 3.77 6.53 10.28
N GLU A 231 4.92 6.28 9.66
CA GLU A 231 6.10 7.13 9.83
C GLU A 231 5.93 8.52 9.21
N PHE A 232 5.24 8.62 8.07
CA PHE A 232 4.94 9.91 7.48
C PHE A 232 4.07 10.77 8.39
N GLN A 233 3.01 10.19 8.98
CA GLN A 233 2.14 10.90 9.92
C GLN A 233 2.91 11.34 11.17
N LYS A 234 3.74 10.46 11.74
CA LYS A 234 4.61 10.80 12.87
C LYS A 234 5.53 11.98 12.53
N ARG A 235 6.18 11.95 11.36
CA ARG A 235 7.06 13.04 10.91
C ARG A 235 6.32 14.37 10.75
N GLU A 236 5.08 14.34 10.24
CA GLU A 236 4.24 15.53 10.12
C GLU A 236 3.86 16.09 11.50
N GLU A 237 3.52 15.24 12.47
CA GLU A 237 3.24 15.63 13.86
C GLU A 237 4.47 16.26 14.55
N ASP A 238 5.64 15.64 14.41
CA ASP A 238 6.92 16.16 14.92
C ASP A 238 7.24 17.54 14.29
N SER A 239 6.96 17.71 12.99
CA SER A 239 7.16 19.00 12.32
C SER A 239 6.22 20.10 12.83
N ARG A 240 4.95 19.76 13.11
CA ARG A 240 3.94 20.70 13.64
C ARG A 240 4.21 21.09 15.10
N SER A 241 4.67 20.15 15.92
CA SER A 241 5.05 20.44 17.31
C SER A 241 6.28 21.35 17.36
N SER A 242 7.28 21.12 16.50
CA SER A 242 8.47 21.97 16.40
C SER A 242 8.14 23.40 15.93
N SER A 243 7.25 23.58 14.94
CA SER A 243 6.83 24.90 14.46
C SER A 243 6.02 25.68 15.50
N THR A 244 5.19 24.98 16.28
CA THR A 244 4.42 25.59 17.38
C THR A 244 5.35 26.05 18.52
N SER A 245 6.37 25.26 18.86
CA SER A 245 7.37 25.67 19.88
C SER A 245 8.22 26.87 19.44
N ALA A 246 8.56 26.98 18.15
CA ALA A 246 9.31 28.11 17.61
C ALA A 246 8.48 29.42 17.60
N ALA A 247 7.19 29.33 17.27
CA ALA A 247 6.28 30.49 17.30
C ALA A 247 6.03 30.99 18.73
N GLY A 248 5.91 30.08 19.72
CA GLY A 248 5.77 30.43 21.13
C GLY A 248 7.03 31.10 21.71
N ALA A 249 8.22 30.63 21.34
CA ALA A 249 9.49 31.24 21.75
C ALA A 249 9.72 32.62 21.09
N ALA A 250 9.35 32.78 19.82
CA ALA A 250 9.42 34.06 19.11
C ALA A 250 8.50 35.12 19.75
N ALA A 251 7.26 34.75 20.09
CA ALA A 251 6.31 35.64 20.76
C ALA A 251 6.79 36.05 22.17
N ALA A 252 7.44 35.14 22.91
CA ALA A 252 8.05 35.46 24.21
C ALA A 252 9.27 36.40 24.08
N SER A 253 10.07 36.26 23.03
CA SER A 253 11.24 37.12 22.78
C SER A 253 10.91 38.52 22.25
N SER A 254 9.69 38.72 21.73
CA SER A 254 9.20 40.03 21.26
C SER A 254 8.45 40.82 22.34
N SER A 255 8.38 40.29 23.57
CA SER A 255 7.71 40.91 24.72
C SER A 255 8.70 41.42 25.79
N CYS A 256 9.95 41.72 25.41
CA CYS A 256 10.95 42.33 26.28
C CYS A 256 11.25 43.78 25.87
#